data_AF-A0A849VIK3-F1
#
_entry.id   AF-A0A849VIK3-F1
#
_cell.length_a   1.000
_cell.length_b   1.000
_cell.length_c   1.000
_cell.angle_alpha   90.00
_cell.angle_beta   90.00
_cell.angle_gamma   90.00
#
_symmetry.space_group_name_H-M   'P 1'
#
loop_
_entity.id
_entity.type
_entity.pdbx_description
1 polymer ?
#
loop_
_entity_poly.entity_id
_entity_poly.type
_entity_poly.pdbx_seq_one_letter_code
_entity_poly.pdbx_strand_id
1 'polypeptide(L)'
;MTETVKVKNAFTLFSSNVGQEVEANTLEKKIGWKKSTINTYFNKKWKGQILTKVRPGVYKVVMDANMNFDTFSDLHTQVDKGVR
;
A
#
# COMPACT_ATOMS: atom_id res chain seq x y z
N MET A 1 6.91 14.99 -4.88
CA MET A 1 5.61 14.28 -4.97
C MET A 1 4.96 14.32 -3.61
N THR A 2 3.73 14.85 -3.52
CA THR A 2 2.99 14.96 -2.25
C THR A 2 2.47 13.60 -1.78
N GLU A 3 2.23 13.44 -0.47
CA GLU A 3 1.79 12.15 0.10
C GLU A 3 0.44 11.70 -0.51
N THR A 4 -0.49 12.63 -0.73
CA THR A 4 -1.77 12.34 -1.39
C THR A 4 -1.61 11.73 -2.79
N VAL A 5 -0.62 12.18 -3.56
CA VAL A 5 -0.34 11.61 -4.90
C VAL A 5 0.18 10.18 -4.77
N LYS A 6 1.03 9.90 -3.77
CA LYS A 6 1.53 8.55 -3.52
C LYS A 6 0.42 7.61 -3.07
N VAL A 7 -0.46 8.06 -2.16
CA VAL A 7 -1.62 7.28 -1.71
C VAL A 7 -2.56 6.98 -2.88
N LYS A 8 -2.84 7.95 -3.77
CA LYS A 8 -3.61 7.71 -5.00
C LYS A 8 -2.95 6.70 -5.92
N ASN A 9 -1.63 6.80 -6.13
CA ASN A 9 -0.90 5.84 -6.97
C ASN A 9 -0.92 4.43 -6.37
N ALA A 10 -0.81 4.31 -5.05
CA ALA A 10 -0.92 3.04 -4.34
C ALA A 10 -2.30 2.43 -4.52
N PHE A 11 -3.37 3.21 -4.30
CA PHE A 11 -4.74 2.76 -4.50
C PHE A 11 -4.96 2.25 -5.92
N THR A 12 -4.64 3.06 -6.94
CA THR A 12 -4.78 2.65 -8.34
C THR A 12 -4.01 1.37 -8.67
N LEU A 13 -2.79 1.24 -8.15
CA LEU A 13 -1.97 0.05 -8.37
C LEU A 13 -2.62 -1.19 -7.73
N PHE A 14 -3.06 -1.11 -6.48
CA PHE A 14 -3.66 -2.26 -5.81
C PHE A 14 -5.03 -2.61 -6.41
N SER A 15 -5.88 -1.63 -6.72
CA SER A 15 -7.21 -1.88 -7.33
C SER A 15 -7.10 -2.57 -8.69
N SER A 16 -6.06 -2.24 -9.47
CA SER A 16 -5.83 -2.84 -10.79
C SER A 16 -5.10 -4.19 -10.76
N ASN A 17 -4.55 -4.60 -9.62
CA ASN A 17 -3.72 -5.80 -9.50
C ASN A 17 -4.26 -6.80 -8.46
N VAL A 18 -5.54 -6.73 -8.08
CA VAL A 18 -6.16 -7.66 -7.13
C VAL A 18 -5.92 -9.11 -7.57
N GLY A 19 -5.42 -9.93 -6.65
CA GLY A 19 -5.07 -11.33 -6.88
C GLY A 19 -3.68 -11.55 -7.50
N GLN A 20 -3.01 -10.51 -8.00
CA GLN A 20 -1.69 -10.61 -8.64
C GLN A 20 -0.54 -10.42 -7.65
N GLU A 21 0.65 -10.91 -8.03
CA GLU A 21 1.89 -10.66 -7.31
C GLU A 21 2.54 -9.35 -7.78
N VAL A 22 3.02 -8.56 -6.83
CA VAL A 22 3.72 -7.29 -7.03
C VAL A 22 5.04 -7.29 -6.27
N GLU A 23 6.11 -6.88 -6.94
CA GLU A 23 7.42 -6.74 -6.32
C GLU A 23 7.57 -5.42 -5.57
N ALA A 24 8.33 -5.43 -4.48
CA ALA A 24 8.69 -4.23 -3.73
C ALA A 24 9.36 -3.16 -4.61
N ASN A 25 10.15 -3.58 -5.61
CA ASN A 25 10.76 -2.68 -6.59
C ASN A 25 9.71 -1.95 -7.44
N THR A 26 8.66 -2.68 -7.87
CA THR A 26 7.55 -2.13 -8.64
C THR A 26 6.74 -1.15 -7.80
N LEU A 27 6.46 -1.51 -6.54
CA LEU A 27 5.81 -0.62 -5.58
C LEU A 27 6.59 0.68 -5.41
N GLU A 28 7.92 0.61 -5.23
CA GLU A 28 8.77 1.78 -5.08
C GLU A 28 8.74 2.69 -6.32
N LYS A 29 8.85 2.12 -7.52
CA LYS A 29 8.83 2.87 -8.78
C LYS A 29 7.46 3.47 -9.11
N LYS A 30 6.37 2.72 -8.92
CA LYS A 30 5.02 3.13 -9.31
C LYS A 30 4.39 4.06 -8.28
N ILE A 31 4.62 3.81 -6.99
CA ILE A 31 4.03 4.59 -5.91
C ILE A 31 4.90 5.79 -5.54
N GLY A 32 6.23 5.65 -5.62
CA GLY A 32 7.18 6.69 -5.22
C GLY A 32 7.52 6.71 -3.73
N TRP A 33 7.23 5.62 -3.00
CA TRP A 33 7.70 5.40 -1.64
C TRP A 33 8.98 4.56 -1.64
N LYS A 34 9.90 4.85 -0.71
CA LYS A 34 11.08 4.00 -0.49
C LYS A 34 10.64 2.61 -0.02
N LYS A 35 11.43 1.58 -0.30
CA LYS A 35 11.20 0.21 0.22
C LYS A 35 10.98 0.16 1.73
N SER A 36 11.69 0.97 2.51
CA SER A 36 11.52 1.04 3.97
C SER A 36 10.12 1.54 4.37
N THR A 37 9.60 2.55 3.68
CA THR A 37 8.24 3.08 3.85
C THR A 37 7.19 2.04 3.45
N ILE A 38 7.38 1.36 2.33
CA ILE A 38 6.52 0.26 1.87
C ILE A 38 6.49 -0.86 2.92
N ASN A 39 7.65 -1.27 3.44
CA ASN A 39 7.71 -2.30 4.49
C ASN A 39 7.02 -1.85 5.79
N THR A 40 7.10 -0.56 6.11
CA THR A 40 6.43 0.02 7.29
C THR A 40 4.91 -0.01 7.11
N TYR A 41 4.39 0.46 5.98
CA TYR A 41 2.97 0.40 5.67
C TYR A 41 2.48 -1.05 5.55
N PHE A 42 3.28 -1.92 4.95
CA PHE A 42 3.01 -3.36 4.90
C PHE A 42 2.76 -3.90 6.31
N ASN A 43 3.73 -3.75 7.21
CA ASN A 43 3.64 -4.32 8.55
C ASN A 43 2.57 -3.67 9.42
N LYS A 44 2.31 -2.36 9.27
CA LYS A 44 1.41 -1.62 10.16
C LYS A 44 -0.04 -1.55 9.68
N LYS A 45 -0.29 -1.55 8.37
CA LYS A 45 -1.59 -1.17 7.79
C LYS A 45 -2.10 -2.13 6.73
N TRP A 46 -1.22 -2.71 5.92
CA TRP A 46 -1.64 -3.45 4.72
C TRP A 46 -1.65 -4.97 4.88
N LYS A 47 -0.88 -5.52 5.83
CA LYS A 47 -0.71 -6.97 5.99
C LYS A 47 -2.06 -7.65 6.22
N GLY A 48 -2.46 -8.51 5.28
CA GLY A 48 -3.70 -9.28 5.33
C GLY A 48 -4.95 -8.53 4.83
N GLN A 49 -4.88 -7.21 4.67
CA GLN A 49 -6.01 -6.38 4.21
C GLN A 49 -5.82 -5.86 2.78
N ILE A 50 -4.60 -5.44 2.43
CA ILE A 50 -4.24 -4.92 1.10
C ILE A 50 -3.23 -5.85 0.43
N LEU A 51 -2.24 -6.32 1.19
CA LEU A 51 -1.15 -7.17 0.71
C LEU A 51 -0.93 -8.37 1.64
N THR A 52 -0.57 -9.51 1.06
CA THR A 52 0.00 -10.66 1.79
C THR A 52 1.40 -10.92 1.28
N LYS A 53 2.32 -11.30 2.18
CA LYS A 53 3.70 -11.62 1.79
C LYS A 53 3.74 -13.03 1.22
N VAL A 54 4.21 -13.17 -0.02
CA VAL A 54 4.42 -14.49 -0.66
C VAL A 54 5.85 -14.96 -0.41
N ARG A 55 6.83 -14.10 -0.74
CA ARG A 55 8.26 -14.35 -0.56
C ARG A 55 9.00 -13.03 -0.30
N PRO A 56 10.27 -13.03 0.15
CA PRO A 56 11.00 -11.79 0.39
C PRO A 56 10.96 -10.87 -0.85
N GLY A 57 10.46 -9.64 -0.66
CA GLY A 57 10.34 -8.65 -1.73
C GLY A 57 9.15 -8.83 -2.67
N VAL A 58 8.27 -9.83 -2.48
CA VAL A 58 7.10 -10.07 -3.32
C VAL A 58 5.83 -10.20 -2.48
N TYR A 59 4.81 -9.45 -2.87
CA TYR A 59 3.53 -9.37 -2.19
C TYR A 59 2.40 -9.76 -3.13
N LYS A 60 1.36 -10.43 -2.64
CA LYS A 60 0.11 -10.64 -3.38
C LYS A 60 -0.90 -9.60 -2.96
N VAL A 61 -1.55 -8.96 -3.93
CA VAL A 61 -2.63 -8.01 -3.65
C VAL A 61 -3.88 -8.77 -3.26
N VAL A 62 -4.36 -8.51 -2.05
CA VAL A 62 -5.57 -9.11 -1.46
C VAL A 62 -6.59 -8.05 -1.06
N MET A 63 -6.40 -6.82 -1.55
CA MET A 63 -7.33 -5.72 -1.32
C MET A 63 -8.74 -6.11 -1.79
N ASP A 64 -9.74 -5.82 -0.95
CA ASP A 64 -11.14 -5.99 -1.32
C ASP A 64 -11.46 -5.17 -2.57
N ALA A 65 -12.06 -5.80 -3.57
CA ALA A 65 -12.45 -5.15 -4.81
C ALA A 65 -13.46 -4.01 -4.61
N ASN A 66 -14.21 -4.04 -3.50
CA ASN A 66 -15.18 -3.01 -3.12
C ASN A 66 -14.56 -1.88 -2.28
N MET A 67 -13.27 -1.96 -1.93
CA MET A 67 -12.60 -0.89 -1.19
C MET A 67 -12.53 0.38 -2.04
N ASN A 68 -13.13 1.46 -1.54
CA ASN A 68 -13.03 2.77 -2.17
C ASN A 68 -11.77 3.53 -1.73
N PHE A 69 -11.47 4.60 -2.46
CA PHE A 69 -10.28 5.42 -2.18
C PHE A 69 -10.28 6.02 -0.78
N ASP A 70 -11.44 6.46 -0.26
CA ASP A 70 -11.53 7.09 1.06
C ASP A 70 -11.15 6.11 2.17
N THR A 71 -11.70 4.88 2.13
CA THR A 71 -11.36 3.81 3.07
C THR A 71 -9.87 3.48 3.01
N PHE A 72 -9.30 3.42 1.80
CA PHE A 72 -7.88 3.18 1.61
C PHE A 72 -7.04 4.33 2.18
N SER A 73 -7.42 5.58 1.89
CA SER A 73 -6.74 6.78 2.35
C SER A 73 -6.77 6.89 3.88
N ASP A 74 -7.85 6.47 4.53
CA ASP A 74 -7.96 6.47 5.99
C ASP A 74 -6.95 5.55 6.69
N LEU A 75 -6.51 4.47 6.03
CA LEU A 75 -5.42 3.63 6.53
C LEU A 75 -4.09 4.41 6.62
N HIS A 76 -3.95 5.45 5.80
CA HIS A 76 -2.76 6.29 5.70
C HIS A 76 -2.82 7.54 6.60
N THR A 77 -4.01 8.04 6.96
CA THR A 77 -4.18 9.24 7.80
C THR A 77 -4.03 8.98 9.30
N GLN A 78 -4.11 7.72 9.75
CA GLN A 78 -4.02 7.34 11.16
C GLN A 78 -2.62 7.45 11.81
N VAL A 79 -1.65 8.12 11.18
CA VAL A 79 -0.29 8.28 11.74
C VAL A 79 -0.06 9.65 12.39
N ASP A 80 -0.91 10.65 12.15
CA ASP A 80 -0.66 12.03 12.65
C ASP A 80 -1.24 12.36 14.03
N LYS A 81 -1.97 11.45 14.70
CA LYS A 81 -2.50 11.71 16.07
C LYS A 81 -1.64 11.15 17.21
N GLY A 82 -0.47 10.58 16.92
CA GLY A 82 0.34 9.84 17.90
C GLY A 82 1.77 10.31 18.11
N VAL A 83 2.17 11.45 17.55
CA VAL A 83 3.48 12.08 17.85
C VAL A 83 3.20 13.44 18.49
N ARG A 84 3.04 13.40 19.80
CA ARG A 84 3.27 14.54 20.69
C ARG A 84 4.72 14.49 21.16
#